data_AF-A0A7V0P020-F1
#
_entry.id   AF-A0A7V0P020-F1
#
_cell.length_a   1.000
_cell.length_b   1.000
_cell.length_c   1.000
_cell.angle_alpha   90.00
_cell.angle_beta   90.00
_cell.angle_gamma   90.00
#
_symmetry.space_group_name_H-M   'P 1'
#
loop_
_entity.id
_entity.type
_entity.pdbx_description
1 polymer ?
#
loop_
_entity_poly.entity_id
_entity_poly.type
_entity_poly.pdbx_seq_one_letter_code
_entity_poly.pdbx_strand_id
1 'polypeptide(L)'
;MKNVLIISEGKIKARRVRMLFGMTLILALLIFGQTVSAQKEQDVIAQPFKINGKEVKNYLMEKYKLRKHDVSSSLQQTPNGPSGKLHLRGDIVPQNIANAKRMKNREDRARAIAGVFLKEEASLLGITNMDEIREMSIDTFTSPYNNLTTTNIRYQRYINDLELEYAYIGITIEHDGNIRSVSAELVPTPPELYEAVKEKILTEGEILKIVKQDLESAGIDPK
;
A
#
# COMPACT_ATOMS: atom_id res chain seq x y z
N MET A 1 106.07 -7.48 -24.71
CA MET A 1 106.12 -6.05 -25.13
C MET A 1 104.69 -5.56 -25.36
N LYS A 2 104.30 -4.45 -24.70
CA LYS A 2 103.03 -3.65 -24.78
C LYS A 2 101.74 -4.36 -24.27
N ASN A 3 101.22 -4.07 -23.06
CA ASN A 3 100.37 -2.94 -22.59
C ASN A 3 99.11 -2.72 -23.48
N VAL A 4 97.86 -2.70 -22.98
CA VAL A 4 97.13 -1.65 -22.19
C VAL A 4 95.72 -2.24 -21.85
N LEU A 5 95.24 -2.26 -20.59
CA LEU A 5 94.13 -1.48 -19.94
C LEU A 5 92.80 -1.36 -20.77
N ILE A 6 91.53 -1.29 -20.29
CA ILE A 6 90.84 -1.09 -19.00
C ILE A 6 89.30 -1.28 -19.21
N ILE A 7 88.59 -1.83 -18.20
CA ILE A 7 87.28 -1.50 -17.54
C ILE A 7 86.03 -1.04 -18.35
N SER A 8 84.85 -1.47 -17.84
CA SER A 8 83.56 -0.75 -17.68
C SER A 8 82.39 -1.41 -18.42
N GLU A 9 81.54 -2.18 -17.75
CA GLU A 9 80.31 -1.75 -17.03
C GLU A 9 79.25 -1.03 -17.89
N GLY A 10 78.03 -1.60 -17.87
CA GLY A 10 76.86 -0.81 -17.45
C GLY A 10 75.78 -0.48 -18.50
N LYS A 11 74.62 -1.15 -18.32
CA LYS A 11 73.22 -0.66 -18.51
C LYS A 11 72.83 -0.26 -19.95
N ILE A 12 71.63 -0.56 -20.47
CA ILE A 12 70.36 0.11 -20.16
C ILE A 12 69.21 -0.67 -20.82
N LYS A 13 68.26 -1.11 -19.98
CA LYS A 13 66.78 -1.07 -20.10
C LYS A 13 66.16 -1.13 -21.51
N ALA A 14 65.39 -2.17 -21.82
CA ALA A 14 63.95 -2.32 -21.48
C ALA A 14 63.01 -1.39 -22.25
N ARG A 15 62.24 -1.99 -23.17
CA ARG A 15 60.82 -1.70 -23.47
C ARG A 15 60.41 -2.48 -24.73
N ARG A 16 59.64 -3.56 -24.57
CA ARG A 16 58.62 -4.07 -25.53
C ARG A 16 58.17 -5.49 -25.17
N VAL A 17 57.62 -5.67 -23.96
CA VAL A 17 56.72 -6.80 -23.67
C VAL A 17 55.73 -6.30 -22.65
N ARG A 18 54.60 -5.75 -23.10
CA ARG A 18 53.38 -5.46 -22.31
C ARG A 18 52.38 -4.79 -23.25
N MET A 19 51.73 -5.57 -24.11
CA MET A 19 50.55 -5.09 -24.83
C MET A 19 49.65 -6.22 -25.33
N LEU A 20 49.43 -7.28 -24.53
CA LEU A 20 48.48 -8.34 -24.92
C LEU A 20 47.90 -9.15 -23.74
N PHE A 21 47.96 -8.62 -22.51
CA PHE A 21 47.35 -9.23 -21.31
C PHE A 21 46.61 -8.18 -20.46
N GLY A 22 45.95 -7.23 -21.12
CA GLY A 22 45.23 -6.13 -20.47
C GLY A 22 43.81 -5.95 -20.99
N MET A 23 43.20 -6.99 -21.56
CA MET A 23 41.84 -6.89 -22.14
C MET A 23 40.95 -8.10 -21.85
N THR A 24 41.19 -8.77 -20.71
CA THR A 24 40.34 -9.87 -20.20
C THR A 24 40.08 -9.77 -18.69
N LEU A 25 40.34 -8.61 -18.07
CA LEU A 25 40.02 -8.34 -16.66
C LEU A 25 38.98 -7.22 -16.46
N ILE A 26 38.53 -6.55 -17.53
CA ILE A 26 37.49 -5.50 -17.43
C ILE A 26 36.08 -6.08 -17.64
N LEU A 27 35.95 -7.30 -18.19
CA LEU A 27 34.63 -7.91 -18.39
C LEU A 27 34.07 -8.63 -17.14
N ALA A 28 34.91 -8.95 -16.15
CA ALA A 28 34.49 -9.63 -14.92
C ALA A 28 34.01 -8.67 -13.81
N LEU A 29 34.26 -7.36 -13.94
CA LEU A 29 33.81 -6.35 -12.98
C LEU A 29 32.49 -5.66 -13.37
N LEU A 30 31.93 -5.96 -14.55
CA LEU A 30 30.63 -5.42 -14.98
C LEU A 30 29.44 -6.32 -14.60
N ILE A 31 29.66 -7.51 -14.05
CA ILE A 31 28.57 -8.43 -13.70
C ILE A 31 28.17 -8.31 -12.20
N PHE A 32 28.99 -7.67 -11.36
CA PHE A 32 28.71 -7.48 -9.93
C PHE A 32 28.15 -6.09 -9.57
N GLY A 33 27.83 -5.25 -10.56
CA GLY A 33 27.46 -3.84 -10.34
C GLY A 33 25.98 -3.48 -10.52
N GLN A 34 25.10 -4.40 -10.92
CA GLN A 34 23.69 -4.08 -11.19
C GLN A 34 22.72 -5.11 -10.61
N THR A 35 22.89 -5.45 -9.33
CA THR A 35 21.71 -5.48 -8.45
C THR A 35 21.78 -4.26 -7.55
N VAL A 36 21.75 -3.07 -8.16
CA VAL A 36 20.89 -2.06 -7.56
C VAL A 36 19.53 -2.73 -7.64
N SER A 37 19.13 -3.36 -6.53
CA SER A 37 17.71 -3.52 -6.28
C SER A 37 17.18 -2.11 -6.45
N ALA A 38 16.60 -1.85 -7.63
CA ALA A 38 15.51 -0.92 -7.71
C ALA A 38 14.51 -1.50 -6.70
N GLN A 39 14.67 -1.12 -5.42
CA GLN A 39 13.51 -0.73 -4.64
C GLN A 39 12.82 0.22 -5.57
N LYS A 40 11.87 -0.34 -6.33
CA LYS A 40 10.87 0.38 -7.08
C LYS A 40 10.38 1.36 -6.04
N GLU A 41 10.87 2.58 -6.13
CA GLU A 41 10.50 3.69 -5.28
C GLU A 41 8.99 3.65 -5.39
N GLN A 42 8.36 3.15 -4.33
CA GLN A 42 6.94 2.86 -4.30
C GLN A 42 6.34 4.19 -4.72
N ASP A 43 5.75 4.29 -5.91
CA ASP A 43 5.32 5.55 -6.50
C ASP A 43 4.56 6.29 -5.40
N VAL A 44 5.23 7.24 -4.74
CA VAL A 44 4.68 7.89 -3.57
C VAL A 44 3.66 8.80 -4.20
N ILE A 45 2.41 8.32 -4.24
CA ILE A 45 1.29 9.05 -4.80
C ILE A 45 1.33 10.41 -4.12
N ALA A 46 1.68 11.45 -4.89
CA ALA A 46 1.97 12.75 -4.33
C ALA A 46 0.71 13.23 -3.59
N GLN A 47 0.80 13.32 -2.26
CA GLN A 47 -0.32 13.73 -1.43
C GLN A 47 -0.61 15.22 -1.67
N PRO A 48 -1.85 15.60 -2.00
CA PRO A 48 -2.17 17.00 -2.26
C PRO A 48 -2.19 17.88 -0.99
N PHE A 49 -2.11 17.28 0.20
CA PHE A 49 -2.14 17.95 1.50
C PHE A 49 -1.40 17.10 2.55
N LYS A 50 -1.06 17.67 3.71
CA LYS A 50 -0.52 16.87 4.83
C LYS A 50 -1.64 16.15 5.53
N ILE A 51 -1.47 14.86 5.81
CA ILE A 51 -2.48 14.09 6.56
C ILE A 51 -2.45 14.52 8.04
N ASN A 52 -3.24 15.54 8.34
CA ASN A 52 -3.68 15.90 9.68
C ASN A 52 -5.18 16.25 9.61
N GLY A 53 -5.91 16.05 10.71
CA GLY A 53 -7.37 16.19 10.71
C GLY A 53 -7.90 17.53 10.19
N LYS A 54 -7.14 18.64 10.34
CA LYS A 54 -7.53 19.96 9.83
C LYS A 54 -7.36 20.08 8.32
N GLU A 55 -6.20 19.71 7.78
CA GLU A 55 -5.93 19.79 6.34
C GLU A 55 -6.78 18.82 5.54
N VAL A 56 -6.91 17.57 6.02
CA VAL A 56 -7.83 16.57 5.44
C VAL A 56 -9.25 17.13 5.35
N LYS A 57 -9.73 17.75 6.44
CA LYS A 57 -11.07 18.31 6.49
C LYS A 57 -11.25 19.43 5.48
N ASN A 58 -10.30 20.36 5.40
CA ASN A 58 -10.35 21.45 4.43
C ASN A 58 -10.34 20.92 2.99
N TYR A 59 -9.45 19.99 2.67
CA TYR A 59 -9.39 19.35 1.36
C TYR A 59 -10.72 18.72 0.96
N LEU A 60 -11.33 17.90 1.83
CA LEU A 60 -12.60 17.23 1.52
C LEU A 60 -13.78 18.21 1.41
N MET A 61 -13.80 19.24 2.25
CA MET A 61 -14.79 20.31 2.16
C MET A 61 -14.67 21.08 0.84
N GLU A 62 -13.45 21.41 0.42
CA GLU A 62 -13.22 22.16 -0.82
C GLU A 62 -13.50 21.32 -2.07
N LYS A 63 -13.07 20.06 -2.06
CA LYS A 63 -13.22 19.12 -3.17
C LYS A 63 -14.68 18.76 -3.42
N TYR A 64 -15.40 18.36 -2.37
CA TYR A 64 -16.77 17.86 -2.47
C TYR A 64 -17.83 18.90 -2.05
N LYS A 65 -17.42 20.15 -1.80
CA LYS A 65 -18.30 21.26 -1.38
C LYS A 65 -19.14 20.94 -0.13
N LEU A 66 -18.57 20.15 0.79
CA LEU A 66 -19.24 19.69 2.01
C LEU A 66 -19.28 20.77 3.10
N ARG A 67 -20.30 20.72 3.95
CA ARG A 67 -20.39 21.61 5.11
C ARG A 67 -19.44 21.14 6.20
N LYS A 68 -19.02 22.07 7.06
CA LYS A 68 -18.09 21.78 8.16
C LYS A 68 -18.56 20.65 9.10
N HIS A 69 -19.87 20.52 9.34
CA HIS A 69 -20.42 19.47 10.21
C HIS A 69 -20.54 18.10 9.52
N ASP A 70 -20.41 18.06 8.21
CA ASP A 70 -20.50 16.84 7.42
C ASP A 70 -19.15 16.13 7.26
N VAL A 71 -18.06 16.74 7.74
CA VAL A 71 -16.70 16.19 7.70
C VAL A 71 -16.13 16.09 9.12
N SER A 72 -15.84 14.87 9.55
CA SER A 72 -15.11 14.57 10.78
C SER A 72 -13.88 13.73 10.45
N SER A 73 -12.73 14.09 11.01
CA SER A 73 -11.49 13.37 10.78
C SER A 73 -10.61 13.43 12.02
N SER A 74 -10.14 12.28 12.47
CA SER A 74 -9.02 12.15 13.42
C SER A 74 -7.73 11.69 12.73
N LEU A 75 -7.69 11.73 11.39
CA LEU A 75 -6.57 11.21 10.62
C LEU A 75 -5.26 11.93 10.93
N GLN A 76 -4.21 11.14 11.10
CA GLN A 76 -2.84 11.59 11.33
C GLN A 76 -1.89 10.81 10.43
N GLN A 77 -0.93 11.51 9.83
CA GLN A 77 0.17 10.88 9.13
C GLN A 77 1.08 10.17 10.14
N THR A 78 1.34 8.90 9.91
CA THR A 78 2.42 8.16 10.58
C THR A 78 3.51 7.82 9.57
N PRO A 79 4.70 7.35 10.00
CA PRO A 79 5.72 6.87 9.07
C PRO A 79 5.23 5.75 8.13
N ASN A 80 4.23 4.97 8.57
CA ASN A 80 3.72 3.79 7.87
C ASN A 80 2.35 4.02 7.23
N GLY A 81 1.97 5.28 7.04
CA GLY A 81 0.70 5.68 6.43
C GLY A 81 -0.30 6.35 7.38
N PRO A 82 -1.51 6.65 6.92
CA PRO A 82 -2.55 7.31 7.70
C PRO A 82 -3.06 6.42 8.84
N SER A 83 -3.35 7.03 9.99
CA SER A 83 -4.02 6.38 11.13
C SER A 83 -5.21 7.20 11.59
N GLY A 84 -6.30 6.54 12.00
CA GLY A 84 -7.44 7.16 12.66
C GLY A 84 -8.75 6.94 11.93
N LYS A 85 -9.72 7.83 12.14
CA LYS A 85 -11.07 7.70 11.59
C LYS A 85 -11.40 8.86 10.67
N LEU A 86 -12.16 8.57 9.61
CA LEU A 86 -12.72 9.53 8.69
C LEU A 86 -14.23 9.29 8.57
N HIS A 87 -15.00 10.37 8.66
CA HIS A 87 -16.44 10.32 8.44
C HIS A 87 -16.88 11.49 7.57
N LEU A 88 -17.55 11.17 6.47
CA LEU A 88 -18.09 12.11 5.50
C LEU A 88 -19.60 11.90 5.37
N ARG A 89 -20.33 12.99 5.21
CA ARG A 89 -21.74 13.02 4.81
C ARG A 89 -21.94 14.06 3.71
N GLY A 90 -22.98 13.91 2.92
CA GLY A 90 -23.37 14.91 1.93
C GLY A 90 -23.60 14.31 0.57
N ASP A 91 -23.48 15.14 -0.46
CA ASP A 91 -23.74 14.76 -1.84
C ASP A 91 -22.41 14.59 -2.59
N ILE A 92 -21.70 13.50 -2.28
CA ILE A 92 -20.33 13.28 -2.76
C ILE A 92 -20.38 12.63 -4.15
N VAL A 93 -19.77 13.30 -5.12
CA VAL A 93 -19.73 12.85 -6.52
C VAL A 93 -18.28 12.58 -6.91
N PRO A 94 -17.83 11.31 -6.94
CA PRO A 94 -16.50 10.98 -7.45
C PRO A 94 -16.34 11.36 -8.91
N GLN A 95 -15.12 11.62 -9.34
CA GLN A 95 -14.83 11.98 -10.73
C GLN A 95 -15.06 10.79 -11.67
N ASN A 96 -15.43 11.04 -12.92
CA ASN A 96 -15.53 9.99 -13.96
C ASN A 96 -16.57 8.87 -13.72
N ILE A 97 -17.60 9.09 -12.91
CA ILE A 97 -18.66 8.08 -12.66
C ILE A 97 -19.73 7.96 -13.77
N ALA A 98 -19.59 8.67 -14.89
CA ALA A 98 -20.60 8.71 -15.96
C ALA A 98 -20.95 7.32 -16.50
N ASN A 99 -19.97 6.43 -16.62
CA ASN A 99 -20.18 5.04 -17.04
C ASN A 99 -20.89 4.22 -15.97
N ALA A 100 -20.52 4.39 -14.69
CA ALA A 100 -21.16 3.72 -13.57
C ALA A 100 -22.66 4.08 -13.49
N LYS A 101 -23.02 5.37 -13.66
CA LYS A 101 -24.42 5.81 -13.62
C LYS A 101 -25.32 5.17 -14.69
N ARG A 102 -24.75 4.64 -15.78
CA ARG A 102 -25.50 3.95 -16.86
C ARG A 102 -25.77 2.47 -16.56
N MET A 103 -25.16 1.91 -15.52
CA MET A 103 -25.35 0.51 -15.14
C MET A 103 -26.77 0.30 -14.61
N LYS A 104 -27.46 -0.72 -15.14
CA LYS A 104 -28.85 -1.04 -14.75
C LYS A 104 -28.92 -1.67 -13.36
N ASN A 105 -28.03 -2.61 -13.08
CA ASN A 105 -27.93 -3.24 -11.76
C ASN A 105 -27.46 -2.19 -10.74
N ARG A 106 -28.24 -2.04 -9.65
CA ARG A 106 -27.97 -1.05 -8.59
C ARG A 106 -26.70 -1.39 -7.82
N GLU A 107 -26.46 -2.65 -7.50
CA GLU A 107 -25.29 -3.08 -6.75
C GLU A 107 -24.02 -2.93 -7.59
N ASP A 108 -24.04 -3.33 -8.86
CA ASP A 108 -22.88 -3.14 -9.75
C ASP A 108 -22.57 -1.67 -9.97
N ARG A 109 -23.62 -0.84 -10.11
CA ARG A 109 -23.47 0.63 -10.15
C ARG A 109 -22.82 1.16 -8.87
N ALA A 110 -23.29 0.71 -7.71
CA ALA A 110 -22.76 1.11 -6.42
C ALA A 110 -21.28 0.69 -6.27
N ARG A 111 -20.92 -0.56 -6.63
CA ARG A 111 -19.52 -1.04 -6.66
C ARG A 111 -18.64 -0.19 -7.57
N ALA A 112 -19.12 0.15 -8.76
CA ALA A 112 -18.37 0.97 -9.70
C ALA A 112 -18.13 2.39 -9.16
N ILE A 113 -19.14 3.01 -8.54
CA ILE A 113 -19.01 4.34 -7.90
C ILE A 113 -18.06 4.28 -6.70
N ALA A 114 -18.22 3.28 -5.82
CA ALA A 114 -17.34 3.06 -4.68
C ALA A 114 -15.89 2.82 -5.11
N GLY A 115 -15.67 1.99 -6.13
CA GLY A 115 -14.34 1.71 -6.67
C GLY A 115 -13.66 2.94 -7.26
N VAL A 116 -14.43 3.84 -7.89
CA VAL A 116 -13.91 5.13 -8.36
C VAL A 116 -13.51 6.01 -7.17
N PHE A 117 -14.37 6.14 -6.15
CA PHE A 117 -14.06 6.91 -4.94
C PHE A 117 -12.79 6.38 -4.24
N LEU A 118 -12.69 5.06 -4.04
CA LEU A 118 -11.55 4.42 -3.40
C LEU A 118 -10.24 4.68 -4.16
N LYS A 119 -10.28 4.65 -5.50
CA LYS A 119 -9.11 4.97 -6.33
C LYS A 119 -8.75 6.44 -6.25
N GLU A 120 -9.75 7.32 -6.32
CA GLU A 120 -9.56 8.76 -6.28
C GLU A 120 -8.98 9.23 -4.93
N GLU A 121 -9.40 8.61 -3.83
CA GLU A 121 -8.94 8.92 -2.47
C GLU A 121 -7.91 7.90 -1.94
N ALA A 122 -7.33 7.07 -2.80
CA ALA A 122 -6.44 5.98 -2.37
C ALA A 122 -5.33 6.48 -1.44
N SER A 123 -4.72 7.62 -1.80
CA SER A 123 -3.65 8.21 -0.98
C SER A 123 -4.13 8.73 0.38
N LEU A 124 -5.35 9.30 0.46
CA LEU A 124 -5.94 9.74 1.73
C LEU A 124 -6.27 8.54 2.63
N LEU A 125 -6.75 7.46 2.01
CA LEU A 125 -7.16 6.23 2.65
C LEU A 125 -5.99 5.28 2.95
N GLY A 126 -4.75 5.64 2.57
CA GLY A 126 -3.57 4.81 2.78
C GLY A 126 -3.57 3.52 1.95
N ILE A 127 -4.31 3.49 0.85
CA ILE A 127 -4.44 2.34 -0.05
C ILE A 127 -3.28 2.40 -1.06
N THR A 128 -2.30 1.52 -0.87
CA THR A 128 -1.13 1.37 -1.74
C THR A 128 -1.37 0.41 -2.89
N ASN A 129 -2.22 -0.59 -2.67
CA ASN A 129 -2.66 -1.54 -3.67
C ASN A 129 -4.18 -1.75 -3.53
N MET A 130 -4.92 -1.60 -4.62
CA MET A 130 -6.38 -1.77 -4.61
C MET A 130 -6.80 -3.22 -4.32
N ASP A 131 -5.94 -4.20 -4.61
CA ASP A 131 -6.22 -5.62 -4.32
C ASP A 131 -6.26 -5.93 -2.81
N GLU A 132 -5.72 -5.02 -1.97
CA GLU A 132 -5.82 -5.09 -0.51
C GLU A 132 -7.25 -4.76 -0.02
N ILE A 133 -8.10 -4.15 -0.84
CA ILE A 133 -9.43 -3.70 -0.43
C ILE A 133 -10.48 -4.66 -0.98
N ARG A 134 -11.03 -5.49 -0.10
CA ARG A 134 -11.99 -6.55 -0.47
C ARG A 134 -13.39 -6.21 0.02
N GLU A 135 -14.40 -6.48 -0.81
CA GLU A 135 -15.81 -6.32 -0.45
C GLU A 135 -16.21 -7.40 0.58
N MET A 136 -16.72 -6.96 1.73
CA MET A 136 -17.24 -7.83 2.79
C MET A 136 -18.74 -8.04 2.66
N SER A 137 -19.47 -6.95 2.40
CA SER A 137 -20.92 -6.99 2.25
C SER A 137 -21.42 -5.87 1.36
N ILE A 138 -22.57 -6.12 0.74
CA ILE A 138 -23.35 -5.15 0.02
C ILE A 138 -24.82 -5.35 0.39
N ASP A 139 -25.48 -4.27 0.80
CA ASP A 139 -26.85 -4.32 1.28
C ASP A 139 -27.63 -3.13 0.75
N THR A 140 -28.75 -3.38 0.09
CA THR A 140 -29.67 -2.32 -0.35
C THR A 140 -30.89 -2.28 0.55
N PHE A 141 -31.19 -1.11 1.12
CA PHE A 141 -32.36 -0.92 1.95
C PHE A 141 -33.10 0.36 1.57
N THR A 142 -34.42 0.35 1.78
CA THR A 142 -35.25 1.55 1.65
C THR A 142 -35.66 2.01 3.03
N SER A 143 -35.33 3.25 3.36
CA SER A 143 -35.70 3.81 4.66
C SER A 143 -37.22 3.97 4.75
N PRO A 144 -37.88 3.46 5.82
CA PRO A 144 -39.32 3.60 5.99
C PRO A 144 -39.75 5.03 6.31
N TYR A 145 -38.80 5.92 6.68
CA TYR A 145 -39.10 7.28 7.11
C TYR A 145 -39.19 8.29 5.98
N ASN A 146 -38.42 8.07 4.90
CA ASN A 146 -38.32 9.02 3.79
C ASN A 146 -38.36 8.35 2.41
N ASN A 147 -38.61 7.03 2.36
CA ASN A 147 -38.63 6.21 1.15
C ASN A 147 -37.35 6.32 0.28
N LEU A 148 -36.24 6.78 0.85
CA LEU A 148 -34.96 6.80 0.14
C LEU A 148 -34.35 5.39 0.16
N THR A 149 -34.09 4.87 -1.03
CA THR A 149 -33.33 3.62 -1.22
C THR A 149 -31.85 3.93 -1.33
N THR A 150 -31.06 3.31 -0.46
CA THR A 150 -29.60 3.42 -0.44
C THR A 150 -28.95 2.04 -0.48
N THR A 151 -27.79 1.96 -1.11
CA THR A 151 -26.93 0.77 -1.12
C THR A 151 -25.72 1.05 -0.24
N ASN A 152 -25.51 0.23 0.78
CA ASN A 152 -24.32 0.24 1.61
C ASN A 152 -23.34 -0.80 1.10
N ILE A 153 -22.07 -0.44 1.00
CA ILE A 153 -20.98 -1.37 0.72
C ILE A 153 -19.96 -1.26 1.85
N ARG A 154 -19.50 -2.40 2.36
CA ARG A 154 -18.43 -2.49 3.34
C ARG A 154 -17.22 -3.15 2.71
N TYR A 155 -16.08 -2.49 2.82
CA TYR A 155 -14.79 -3.01 2.43
C TYR A 155 -13.92 -3.22 3.67
N GLN A 156 -13.09 -4.25 3.61
CA GLN A 156 -12.11 -4.58 4.62
C GLN A 156 -10.73 -4.61 3.97
N ARG A 157 -9.72 -4.11 4.68
CA ARG A 157 -8.35 -4.16 4.20
C ARG A 157 -7.71 -5.49 4.56
N TYR A 158 -6.96 -6.04 3.61
CA TYR A 158 -6.18 -7.26 3.72
C TYR A 158 -4.74 -6.98 3.28
N ILE A 159 -3.77 -7.59 3.96
CA ILE A 159 -2.37 -7.63 3.52
C ILE A 159 -2.07 -9.07 3.12
N ASN A 160 -1.89 -9.32 1.83
CA ASN A 160 -2.08 -10.64 1.23
C ASN A 160 -3.44 -11.21 1.63
N ASP A 161 -3.49 -12.36 2.29
CA ASP A 161 -4.72 -13.02 2.74
C ASP A 161 -5.03 -12.82 4.22
N LEU A 162 -4.27 -11.95 4.90
CA LEU A 162 -4.53 -11.61 6.29
C LEU A 162 -5.40 -10.37 6.40
N GLU A 163 -6.51 -10.50 7.10
CA GLU A 163 -7.39 -9.39 7.44
C GLU A 163 -6.69 -8.44 8.40
N LEU A 164 -6.67 -7.15 8.06
CA LEU A 164 -6.13 -6.12 8.94
C LEU A 164 -7.24 -5.65 9.89
N GLU A 165 -7.22 -6.15 11.12
CA GLU A 165 -8.24 -5.83 12.13
C GLU A 165 -8.46 -4.31 12.26
N TYR A 166 -9.72 -3.91 12.40
CA TYR A 166 -10.16 -2.51 12.50
C TYR A 166 -9.90 -1.62 11.27
N ALA A 167 -9.38 -2.15 10.16
CA ALA A 167 -9.17 -1.37 8.93
C ALA A 167 -10.29 -1.58 7.91
N TYR A 168 -11.38 -0.83 8.03
CA TYR A 168 -12.57 -0.96 7.16
C TYR A 168 -13.01 0.37 6.55
N ILE A 169 -13.75 0.27 5.44
CA ILE A 169 -14.34 1.41 4.72
C ILE A 169 -15.81 1.08 4.40
N GLY A 170 -16.74 1.83 4.97
CA GLY A 170 -18.16 1.80 4.64
C GLY A 170 -18.54 2.95 3.71
N ILE A 171 -19.25 2.66 2.62
CA ILE A 171 -19.74 3.66 1.66
C ILE A 171 -21.24 3.45 1.46
N THR A 172 -22.03 4.51 1.65
CA THR A 172 -23.48 4.53 1.39
C THR A 172 -23.76 5.35 0.14
N ILE A 173 -24.46 4.76 -0.82
CA ILE A 173 -24.72 5.34 -2.14
C ILE A 173 -26.23 5.47 -2.35
N GLU A 174 -26.68 6.64 -2.78
CA GLU A 174 -28.08 6.90 -3.08
C GLU A 174 -28.47 6.44 -4.50
N HIS A 175 -29.77 6.46 -4.78
CA HIS A 175 -30.31 5.98 -6.05
C HIS A 175 -29.76 6.70 -7.29
N ASP A 176 -29.44 8.00 -7.17
CA ASP A 176 -28.88 8.86 -8.21
C ASP A 176 -27.37 8.64 -8.46
N GLY A 177 -26.77 7.74 -7.68
CA GLY A 177 -25.36 7.38 -7.76
C GLY A 177 -24.44 8.34 -7.02
N ASN A 178 -24.96 9.21 -6.16
CA ASN A 178 -24.12 10.05 -5.31
C ASN A 178 -23.84 9.31 -3.99
N ILE A 179 -22.64 9.50 -3.45
CA ILE A 179 -22.25 8.93 -2.16
C ILE A 179 -22.84 9.82 -1.06
N ARG A 180 -23.73 9.25 -0.25
CA ARG A 180 -24.36 9.92 0.90
C ARG A 180 -23.41 10.04 2.07
N SER A 181 -22.64 8.99 2.32
CA SER A 181 -21.70 8.94 3.43
C SER A 181 -20.57 7.96 3.21
N VAL A 182 -19.43 8.29 3.80
CA VAL A 182 -18.25 7.43 3.90
C VAL A 182 -17.84 7.37 5.36
N SER A 183 -17.55 6.19 5.86
CA SER A 183 -16.93 5.99 7.17
C SER A 183 -15.73 5.08 6.99
N ALA A 184 -14.56 5.49 7.45
CA ALA A 184 -13.34 4.71 7.35
C ALA A 184 -12.57 4.71 8.66
N GLU A 185 -11.98 3.58 8.99
CA GLU A 185 -11.00 3.42 10.05
C GLU A 185 -9.71 2.92 9.42
N LEU A 186 -8.64 3.69 9.60
CA LEU A 186 -7.35 3.49 8.94
C LEU A 186 -6.32 3.06 9.96
N VAL A 187 -5.63 1.97 9.65
CA VAL A 187 -4.53 1.41 10.43
C VAL A 187 -3.27 1.49 9.55
N PRO A 188 -2.17 2.11 10.03
CA PRO A 188 -0.91 2.14 9.31
C PRO A 188 -0.39 0.73 9.04
N THR A 189 0.28 0.56 7.91
CA THR A 189 0.79 -0.75 7.50
C THR A 189 2.31 -0.69 7.40
N PRO A 190 3.04 -1.12 8.46
CA PRO A 190 4.50 -1.14 8.43
C PRO A 190 5.03 -2.07 7.33
N PRO A 191 6.16 -1.74 6.67
CA PRO A 191 6.83 -2.63 5.72
C PRO A 191 7.10 -4.02 6.32
N GLU A 192 7.40 -4.10 7.61
CA GLU A 192 7.64 -5.34 8.33
C GLU A 192 6.42 -6.27 8.30
N LEU A 193 5.20 -5.72 8.28
CA LEU A 193 4.00 -6.53 8.15
C LEU A 193 3.91 -7.16 6.76
N TYR A 194 4.24 -6.42 5.70
CA TYR A 194 4.28 -6.96 4.33
C TYR A 194 5.32 -8.06 4.16
N GLU A 195 6.45 -7.99 4.86
CA GLU A 195 7.45 -9.06 4.86
C GLU A 195 6.99 -10.25 5.71
N ALA A 196 6.43 -10.01 6.90
CA ALA A 196 5.96 -11.07 7.80
C ALA A 196 4.91 -11.97 7.15
N VAL A 197 4.01 -11.41 6.32
CA VAL A 197 2.98 -12.21 5.63
C VAL A 197 3.49 -13.06 4.47
N LYS A 198 4.77 -12.93 4.09
CA LYS A 198 5.40 -13.81 3.08
C LYS A 198 6.03 -15.05 3.72
N GLU A 199 6.28 -15.00 5.03
CA GLU A 199 6.89 -16.10 5.76
C GLU A 199 5.93 -17.30 5.87
N LYS A 200 6.51 -18.49 6.07
CA LYS A 200 5.72 -19.72 6.23
C LYS A 200 4.83 -19.59 7.46
N ILE A 201 3.51 -19.59 7.23
CA ILE A 201 2.51 -19.62 8.31
C ILE A 201 2.50 -21.03 8.93
N LEU A 202 2.34 -21.10 10.26
CA LEU A 202 2.13 -22.36 10.95
C LEU A 202 0.88 -23.06 10.41
N THR A 203 1.00 -24.35 10.18
CA THR A 203 -0.15 -25.19 9.85
C THR A 203 -1.08 -25.31 11.06
N GLU A 204 -2.36 -25.60 10.83
CA GLU A 204 -3.33 -25.85 11.90
C GLU A 204 -2.83 -26.90 12.91
N GLY A 205 -2.19 -27.96 12.43
CA GLY A 205 -1.60 -28.99 13.30
C GLY A 205 -0.43 -28.50 14.15
N GLU A 206 0.37 -27.56 13.66
CA GLU A 206 1.43 -26.91 14.45
C GLU A 206 0.82 -25.97 15.51
N ILE A 207 -0.22 -25.21 15.16
CA ILE A 207 -0.96 -24.35 16.09
C ILE A 207 -1.60 -25.17 17.21
N LEU A 208 -2.31 -26.26 16.87
CA LEU A 208 -2.95 -27.14 17.85
C LEU A 208 -1.95 -27.74 18.83
N LYS A 209 -0.75 -28.11 18.38
CA LYS A 209 0.32 -28.61 19.25
C LYS A 209 0.77 -27.55 20.25
N ILE A 210 0.97 -26.31 19.81
CA ILE A 210 1.37 -25.20 20.68
C ILE A 210 0.28 -24.92 21.71
N VAL A 211 -0.97 -24.78 21.28
CA VAL A 211 -2.12 -24.53 22.17
C VAL A 211 -2.27 -25.64 23.20
N LYS A 212 -2.18 -26.90 22.77
CA LYS A 212 -2.23 -28.05 23.67
C LYS A 212 -1.13 -28.00 24.74
N GLN A 213 0.11 -27.71 24.33
CA GLN A 213 1.26 -27.64 25.22
C GLN A 213 1.11 -26.50 26.26
N ASP A 214 0.58 -25.35 25.85
CA ASP A 214 0.33 -24.22 26.75
C ASP A 214 -0.78 -24.54 27.76
N LEU A 215 -1.88 -25.18 27.32
CA LEU A 215 -2.97 -25.60 28.20
C LEU A 215 -2.51 -26.62 29.23
N GLU A 216 -1.76 -27.65 28.81
CA GLU A 216 -1.19 -28.65 29.71
C GLU A 216 -0.22 -28.02 30.74
N SER A 217 0.60 -27.05 30.30
CA SER A 217 1.53 -26.32 31.17
C SER A 217 0.80 -25.43 32.20
N ALA A 218 -0.40 -24.98 31.88
CA ALA A 218 -1.30 -24.26 32.79
C ALA A 218 -2.17 -25.19 33.67
N GLY A 219 -2.03 -26.52 33.52
CA GLY A 219 -2.83 -27.50 34.25
C GLY A 219 -4.27 -27.64 33.77
N ILE A 220 -4.57 -27.20 32.53
CA ILE A 220 -5.89 -27.29 31.90
C ILE A 220 -5.92 -28.52 30.98
N ASP A 221 -6.92 -29.39 31.12
CA ASP A 221 -7.13 -30.54 30.21
C ASP A 221 -7.68 -30.02 28.87
N PRO A 222 -6.96 -30.19 27.74
CA PRO A 222 -7.34 -29.64 26.43
C PRO A 222 -8.43 -30.45 25.70
N LYS A 223 -9.21 -31.27 26.42
CA LYS A 223 -10.30 -32.11 25.88
C LYS A 223 -11.56 -31.35 25.50
#